data_AF-A0A382ZVL8-F1
#
_entry.id   AF-A0A382ZVL8-F1
#
_cell.length_a   1.000
_cell.length_b   1.000
_cell.length_c   1.000
_cell.angle_alpha   90.00
_cell.angle_beta   90.00
_cell.angle_gamma   90.00
#
_symmetry.space_group_name_H-M   'P 1'
#
loop_
_entity.id
_entity.type
_entity.pdbx_description
1 polymer ?
#
loop_
_entity_poly.entity_id
_entity_poly.type
_entity_poly.pdbx_seq_one_letter_code
_entity_poly.pdbx_strand_id
1 'polypeptide(L)'
;TIKKLMDSISGDKTAQTLEEWRGFQSGIERKMMSSEDEIEFYEKNDTCSTCNQELGEEHKSKMIAEHHGLMHESGVALLKLGHKIVDLESRLVQVSKVQTAITTNQNQIQAITSYITKLKDQIEKIKEREDDIDEKIQKLKDLKSELKSCLEKREKLSIQKQLYETAYVLLKDTGIKTRIIKQYLPIMNKLINKYLASMDFFVSFNLDEKFEEKIKSRHRDEFTYDSFSEGEKMRIDLALLFTWRTIAKMKNSVN
;
A
#
# COMPACT_ATOMS: atom_id res chain seq x y z
N THR A 1 -17.56 -4.08 41.43
CA THR A 1 -17.61 -3.83 39.97
C THR A 1 -18.69 -2.81 39.70
N ILE A 2 -18.51 -1.87 38.76
CA ILE A 2 -19.50 -0.83 38.38
C ILE A 2 -20.91 -1.41 38.21
N LYS A 3 -21.01 -2.64 37.69
CA LYS A 3 -22.25 -3.42 37.59
C LYS A 3 -23.00 -3.55 38.93
N LYS A 4 -22.32 -3.91 40.03
CA LYS A 4 -22.92 -3.98 41.38
C LYS A 4 -23.41 -2.62 41.90
N LEU A 5 -22.74 -1.53 41.54
CA LEU A 5 -23.17 -0.17 41.92
C LEU A 5 -24.40 0.26 41.11
N MET A 6 -24.43 -0.05 39.81
CA MET A 6 -25.61 0.18 38.96
C MET A 6 -26.81 -0.66 39.41
N ASP A 7 -26.60 -1.94 39.71
CA ASP A 7 -27.66 -2.82 40.22
C ASP A 7 -28.23 -2.27 41.54
N SER A 8 -27.36 -1.78 42.43
CA SER A 8 -27.76 -1.15 43.70
C SER A 8 -28.52 0.18 43.52
N ILE A 9 -28.21 0.97 42.49
CA ILE A 9 -28.90 2.23 42.18
C ILE A 9 -30.23 1.96 41.46
N SER A 10 -30.28 0.97 40.57
CA SER A 10 -31.52 0.56 39.89
C SER A 10 -32.57 -0.02 40.83
N GLY A 11 -32.13 -0.60 41.96
CA GLY A 11 -33.01 -1.08 43.03
C GLY A 11 -33.38 -0.02 44.06
N ASP A 12 -32.91 1.22 43.92
CA ASP A 12 -33.16 2.27 44.90
C ASP A 12 -34.59 2.82 44.77
N LYS A 13 -35.44 2.46 45.74
CA LYS A 13 -36.84 2.91 45.83
C LYS A 13 -37.01 4.26 46.55
N THR A 14 -35.92 4.96 46.86
CA THR A 14 -35.93 6.24 47.59
C THR A 14 -36.92 7.25 46.97
N ALA A 15 -37.00 7.34 45.64
CA ALA A 15 -37.94 8.24 44.95
C ALA A 15 -39.41 7.83 45.18
N GLN A 16 -39.71 6.54 45.08
CA GLN A 16 -41.06 6.00 45.32
C GLN A 16 -41.48 6.18 46.78
N THR A 17 -40.59 5.89 47.72
CA THR A 17 -40.83 6.07 49.17
C THR A 17 -41.00 7.55 49.53
N LEU A 18 -40.27 8.45 48.88
CA LEU A 18 -40.42 9.91 49.07
C LEU A 18 -41.82 10.38 48.63
N GLU A 19 -42.32 9.88 47.50
CA GLU A 19 -43.66 10.20 46.99
C GLU A 19 -44.76 9.67 47.94
N GLU A 20 -44.63 8.43 48.42
CA GLU A 20 -45.52 7.85 49.42
C GLU A 20 -45.57 8.69 50.70
N TRP A 21 -44.41 9.15 51.18
CA TRP A 21 -44.32 9.93 52.42
C TRP A 21 -44.86 11.34 52.27
N ARG A 22 -44.69 11.98 51.12
CA ARG A 22 -45.38 13.23 50.79
C ARG A 22 -46.90 13.05 50.75
N GLY A 23 -47.36 11.89 50.27
CA GLY A 23 -48.76 11.49 50.33
C GLY A 23 -49.28 11.37 51.77
N PHE A 24 -48.52 10.73 52.66
CA PHE A 24 -48.85 10.65 54.09
C PHE A 24 -48.85 12.02 54.77
N GLN A 25 -47.88 12.88 54.45
CA GLN A 25 -47.82 14.26 54.97
C GLN A 25 -49.10 15.03 54.61
N SER A 26 -49.46 15.03 53.33
CA SER A 26 -50.68 15.66 52.81
C SER A 26 -51.96 15.06 53.43
N GLY A 27 -51.92 13.79 53.81
CA GLY A 27 -53.01 13.12 54.53
C GLY A 27 -53.17 13.60 55.97
N ILE A 28 -52.07 13.79 56.69
CA ILE A 28 -52.08 14.28 58.07
C ILE A 28 -52.47 15.76 58.12
N GLU A 29 -51.94 16.59 57.21
CA GLU A 29 -52.29 18.02 57.11
C GLU A 29 -53.80 18.22 56.88
N ARG A 30 -54.42 17.41 55.99
CA ARG A 30 -55.88 17.44 55.79
C ARG A 30 -56.68 17.08 57.05
N LYS A 31 -56.20 16.11 57.83
CA LYS A 31 -56.86 15.72 59.10
C LYS A 31 -56.76 16.82 60.16
N MET A 32 -55.62 17.52 60.21
CA MET A 32 -55.45 18.67 61.10
C MET A 32 -56.39 19.80 60.73
N MET A 33 -56.48 20.14 59.44
CA MET A 33 -57.41 21.15 58.94
C MET A 33 -58.87 20.82 59.28
N SER A 34 -59.28 19.56 59.04
CA SER A 34 -60.63 19.11 59.45
C SER A 34 -60.85 19.16 60.96
N SER A 35 -59.81 18.93 61.78
CA SER A 35 -59.94 19.03 63.25
C SER A 35 -60.03 20.49 63.70
N GLU A 36 -59.33 21.39 63.02
CA GLU A 36 -59.41 22.85 63.24
C GLU A 36 -60.80 23.38 62.88
N ASP A 37 -61.38 22.94 61.76
CA ASP A 37 -62.77 23.27 61.37
C ASP A 37 -63.79 22.80 62.43
N GLU A 38 -63.61 21.60 63.00
CA GLU A 38 -64.47 21.07 64.07
C GLU A 38 -64.32 21.87 65.37
N ILE A 39 -63.10 22.26 65.75
CA ILE A 39 -62.87 23.14 66.91
C ILE A 39 -63.60 24.48 66.71
N GLU A 40 -63.43 25.10 65.54
CA GLU A 40 -64.10 26.36 65.20
C GLU A 40 -65.63 26.22 65.27
N PHE A 41 -66.17 25.08 64.83
CA PHE A 41 -67.60 24.78 64.92
C PHE A 41 -68.08 24.76 66.38
N TYR A 42 -67.41 24.01 67.26
CA TYR A 42 -67.82 23.90 68.68
C TYR A 42 -67.59 25.21 69.47
N GLU A 43 -66.65 26.06 69.05
CA GLU A 43 -66.42 27.39 69.65
C GLU A 43 -67.50 28.41 69.26
N LYS A 44 -68.01 28.36 68.03
CA LYS A 44 -68.90 29.40 67.47
C LYS A 44 -70.38 29.05 67.49
N ASN A 45 -70.75 27.79 67.69
CA ASN A 45 -72.13 27.33 67.57
C ASN A 45 -72.65 26.71 68.88
N ASP A 46 -73.88 27.06 69.25
CA ASP A 46 -74.57 26.54 70.45
C ASP A 46 -75.55 25.41 70.13
N THR A 47 -75.78 25.12 68.85
CA THR A 47 -76.72 24.11 68.37
C THR A 47 -76.08 23.22 67.33
N CYS A 48 -76.26 21.91 67.46
CA CYS A 48 -75.74 20.95 66.49
C CYS A 48 -76.42 21.10 65.13
N SER A 49 -75.64 21.27 64.06
CA SER A 49 -76.12 21.43 62.68
C SER A 49 -76.76 20.18 62.08
N THR A 50 -76.54 19.00 62.68
CA THR A 50 -77.05 17.71 62.19
C THR A 50 -78.35 17.30 62.87
N CYS A 51 -78.47 17.50 64.19
CA CYS A 51 -79.63 17.07 64.99
C CYS A 51 -80.41 18.22 65.65
N ASN A 52 -79.99 19.47 65.48
CA ASN A 52 -80.60 20.69 66.05
C ASN A 52 -80.77 20.67 67.58
N GLN A 53 -79.94 19.90 68.29
CA GLN A 53 -79.91 19.87 69.75
C GLN A 53 -78.96 20.95 70.30
N GLU A 54 -79.29 21.53 71.45
CA GLU A 54 -78.38 22.43 72.18
C GLU A 54 -77.11 21.68 72.63
N LEU A 55 -75.97 22.29 72.37
CA LEU A 55 -74.66 21.77 72.73
C LEU A 55 -74.30 22.23 74.14
N GLY A 56 -74.34 21.31 75.11
CA GLY A 56 -73.91 21.61 76.48
C GLY A 56 -72.43 21.96 76.58
N GLU A 57 -72.08 22.90 77.45
CA GLU A 57 -70.71 23.40 77.66
C GLU A 57 -69.69 22.30 78.00
N GLU A 58 -70.09 21.28 78.76
CA GLU A 58 -69.23 20.14 79.09
C GLU A 58 -68.89 19.31 77.84
N HIS A 59 -69.85 19.14 76.93
CA HIS A 59 -69.66 18.38 75.69
C HIS A 59 -68.76 19.14 74.71
N LYS A 60 -68.96 20.46 74.54
CA LYS A 60 -68.10 21.31 73.71
C LYS A 60 -66.66 21.30 74.21
N SER A 61 -66.47 21.53 75.51
CA SER A 61 -65.14 21.53 76.13
C SER A 61 -64.42 20.20 75.93
N LYS A 62 -65.15 19.07 76.02
CA LYS A 62 -64.59 17.74 75.75
C LYS A 62 -64.20 17.56 74.28
N MET A 63 -65.06 17.91 73.33
CA MET A 63 -64.79 17.76 71.90
C MET A 63 -63.61 18.63 71.45
N ILE A 64 -63.56 19.90 71.90
CA ILE A 64 -62.43 20.80 71.63
C ILE A 64 -61.12 20.21 72.18
N ALA A 65 -61.13 19.66 73.40
CA ALA A 65 -59.95 19.03 73.97
C ALA A 65 -59.50 17.78 73.20
N GLU A 66 -60.43 16.95 72.75
CA GLU A 66 -60.14 15.76 71.92
C GLU A 66 -59.53 16.16 70.56
N HIS A 67 -60.09 17.15 69.88
CA HIS A 67 -59.56 17.66 68.61
C HIS A 67 -58.20 18.36 68.78
N HIS A 68 -57.99 19.13 69.86
CA HIS A 68 -56.66 19.66 70.19
C HIS A 68 -55.63 18.54 70.46
N GLY A 69 -56.02 17.47 71.14
CA GLY A 69 -55.19 16.28 71.33
C GLY A 69 -54.77 15.64 70.01
N LEU A 70 -55.74 15.44 69.11
CA LEU A 70 -55.51 14.94 67.75
C LEU A 70 -54.59 15.85 66.92
N MET A 71 -54.75 17.16 67.01
CA MET A 71 -53.86 18.12 66.34
C MET A 71 -52.44 18.05 66.89
N HIS A 72 -52.29 17.92 68.22
CA HIS A 72 -50.96 17.78 68.84
C HIS A 72 -50.25 16.50 68.38
N GLU A 73 -50.94 15.35 68.41
CA GLU A 73 -50.38 14.08 67.92
C GLU A 73 -50.02 14.16 66.42
N SER A 74 -50.89 14.76 65.62
CA SER A 74 -50.68 14.97 64.18
C SER A 74 -49.47 15.88 63.92
N GLY A 75 -49.29 16.95 64.69
CA GLY A 75 -48.13 17.83 64.60
C GLY A 75 -46.81 17.12 64.94
N VAL A 76 -46.80 16.30 65.98
CA VAL A 76 -45.63 15.47 66.33
C VAL A 76 -45.32 14.44 65.23
N ALA A 77 -46.36 13.84 64.63
CA ALA A 77 -46.21 12.92 63.51
C ALA A 77 -45.66 13.61 62.25
N LEU A 78 -46.14 14.82 61.92
CA LEU A 78 -45.63 15.63 60.81
C LEU A 78 -44.17 16.00 60.99
N LEU A 79 -43.75 16.39 62.20
CA LEU A 79 -42.37 16.75 62.48
C LEU A 79 -41.43 15.56 62.28
N LYS A 80 -41.82 14.38 62.79
CA LYS A 80 -41.07 13.13 62.56
C LYS A 80 -41.03 12.75 61.08
N LEU A 81 -42.14 12.91 60.36
CA LEU A 81 -42.21 12.60 58.93
C LEU A 81 -41.36 13.56 58.10
N GLY A 82 -41.40 14.86 58.41
CA GLY A 82 -40.62 15.91 57.76
C GLY A 82 -39.11 15.66 57.86
N HIS A 83 -38.59 15.29 59.03
CA HIS A 83 -37.18 14.91 59.17
C HIS A 83 -36.79 13.76 58.25
N LYS A 84 -37.62 12.71 58.20
CA LYS A 84 -37.30 11.57 57.35
C LYS A 84 -37.43 11.88 55.85
N ILE A 85 -38.34 12.79 55.46
CA ILE A 85 -38.45 13.31 54.08
C ILE A 85 -37.15 14.02 53.69
N VAL A 86 -36.63 14.89 54.55
CA VAL A 86 -35.35 15.59 54.31
C VAL A 86 -34.18 14.60 54.14
N ASP A 87 -34.14 13.55 54.96
CA ASP A 87 -33.12 12.50 54.84
C ASP A 87 -33.21 11.76 53.50
N LEU A 88 -34.43 11.42 53.05
CA LEU A 88 -34.65 10.79 51.75
C LEU A 88 -34.27 11.71 50.58
N GLU A 89 -34.60 13.00 50.67
CA GLU A 89 -34.20 13.99 49.65
C GLU A 89 -32.68 14.12 49.56
N SER A 90 -32.00 14.20 50.70
CA SER A 90 -30.53 14.21 50.75
C SER A 90 -29.93 12.96 50.09
N ARG A 91 -30.48 11.78 50.41
CA ARG A 91 -30.08 10.52 49.77
C ARG A 91 -30.29 10.55 48.26
N LEU A 92 -31.43 11.05 47.79
CA LEU A 92 -31.74 11.12 46.36
C LEU A 92 -30.74 12.00 45.60
N VAL A 93 -30.32 13.13 46.20
CA VAL A 93 -29.28 13.99 45.64
C VAL A 93 -27.94 13.24 45.52
N GLN A 94 -27.55 12.48 46.54
CA GLN A 94 -26.31 11.69 46.49
C GLN A 94 -26.37 10.61 45.41
N VAL A 95 -27.48 9.88 45.32
CA VAL A 95 -27.70 8.86 44.29
C VAL A 95 -27.61 9.47 42.89
N SER A 96 -28.25 10.62 42.66
CA SER A 96 -28.20 11.34 41.39
C SER A 96 -26.78 11.76 40.99
N LYS A 97 -25.99 12.26 41.95
CA LYS A 97 -24.58 12.62 41.72
C LYS A 97 -23.75 11.40 41.31
N VAL A 98 -23.89 10.29 42.04
CA VAL A 98 -23.18 9.05 41.74
C VAL A 98 -23.60 8.51 40.36
N GLN A 99 -24.89 8.53 40.04
CA GLN A 99 -25.41 8.07 38.76
C GLN A 99 -24.81 8.90 37.60
N THR A 100 -24.78 10.21 37.74
CA THR A 100 -24.19 11.12 36.73
C THR A 100 -22.70 10.83 36.51
N ALA A 101 -21.95 10.59 37.60
CA ALA A 101 -20.54 10.22 37.51
C ALA A 101 -20.34 8.86 36.83
N ILE A 102 -21.18 7.88 37.13
CA ILE A 102 -21.15 6.55 36.48
C ILE A 102 -21.38 6.69 34.98
N THR A 103 -22.44 7.40 34.56
CA THR A 103 -22.75 7.60 33.14
C THR A 103 -21.61 8.32 32.41
N THR A 104 -21.01 9.33 33.03
CA THR A 104 -19.85 10.04 32.46
C THR A 104 -18.67 9.11 32.24
N ASN A 105 -18.32 8.31 33.25
CA ASN A 105 -17.22 7.36 33.15
C ASN A 105 -17.50 6.25 32.12
N GLN A 106 -18.75 5.79 32.00
CA GLN A 106 -19.14 4.81 30.99
C GLN A 106 -18.97 5.35 29.57
N ASN A 107 -19.38 6.59 29.32
CA ASN A 107 -19.20 7.23 28.03
C ASN A 107 -17.71 7.37 27.68
N GLN A 108 -16.87 7.73 28.65
CA GLN A 108 -15.41 7.78 28.47
C GLN A 108 -14.81 6.41 28.17
N ILE A 109 -15.21 5.37 28.92
CA ILE A 109 -14.76 3.99 28.68
C ILE A 109 -15.15 3.54 27.28
N GLN A 110 -16.38 3.83 26.83
CA GLN A 110 -16.84 3.47 25.50
C GLN A 110 -16.02 4.18 24.40
N ALA A 111 -15.75 5.48 24.58
CA ALA A 111 -14.92 6.25 23.67
C ALA A 111 -13.49 5.69 23.59
N ILE A 112 -12.85 5.45 24.73
CA ILE A 112 -11.49 4.88 24.80
C ILE A 112 -11.45 3.48 24.17
N THR A 113 -12.45 2.64 24.45
CA THR A 113 -12.54 1.29 23.89
C THR A 113 -12.64 1.35 22.37
N SER A 114 -13.47 2.25 21.82
CA SER A 114 -13.58 2.44 20.37
C SER A 114 -12.26 2.90 19.74
N TYR A 115 -11.50 3.75 20.45
CA TYR A 115 -10.20 4.23 20.00
C TYR A 115 -9.15 3.12 20.03
N ILE A 116 -9.12 2.30 21.08
CA ILE A 116 -8.25 1.12 21.17
C ILE A 116 -8.53 0.16 20.01
N THR A 117 -9.80 -0.10 19.68
CA THR A 117 -10.15 -0.98 18.56
C THR A 117 -9.64 -0.42 17.23
N LYS A 118 -9.78 0.89 17.00
CA LYS A 118 -9.24 1.56 15.80
C LYS A 118 -7.71 1.45 15.71
N LEU A 119 -7.01 1.68 16.83
CA LEU A 119 -5.55 1.55 16.86
C LEU A 119 -5.08 0.12 16.59
N LYS A 120 -5.79 -0.88 17.12
CA LYS A 120 -5.48 -2.30 16.86
C LYS A 120 -5.62 -2.64 15.37
N ASP A 121 -6.71 -2.21 14.73
CA ASP A 121 -6.93 -2.40 13.29
C ASP A 121 -5.85 -1.69 12.45
N GLN A 122 -5.42 -0.49 12.85
CA GLN A 122 -4.31 0.21 12.20
C GLN A 122 -2.97 -0.54 12.34
N ILE A 123 -2.68 -1.08 13.52
CA ILE A 123 -1.45 -1.86 13.76
C ILE A 123 -1.45 -3.13 12.89
N GLU A 124 -2.58 -3.82 12.78
CA GLU A 124 -2.73 -5.02 11.97
C GLU A 124 -2.48 -4.71 10.47
N LYS A 125 -3.08 -3.64 9.95
CA LYS A 125 -2.84 -3.15 8.59
C LYS A 125 -1.39 -2.75 8.32
N ILE A 126 -0.68 -2.23 9.32
CA ILE A 126 0.75 -1.88 9.17
C ILE A 126 1.60 -3.15 9.13
N LYS A 127 1.32 -4.14 10.00
CA LYS A 127 2.03 -5.43 10.00
C LYS A 127 1.87 -6.17 8.67
N GLU A 128 0.66 -6.23 8.12
CA GLU A 128 0.42 -6.82 6.80
C GLU A 128 1.22 -6.13 5.67
N ARG A 129 1.49 -4.82 5.81
CA ARG A 129 2.34 -4.10 4.85
C ARG A 129 3.83 -4.37 5.02
N GLU A 130 4.30 -4.65 6.24
CA GLU A 130 5.71 -5.01 6.47
C GLU A 130 6.07 -6.32 5.73
N ASP A 131 5.16 -7.29 5.70
CA ASP A 131 5.36 -8.55 4.97
C ASP A 131 5.54 -8.32 3.43
N ASP A 132 4.84 -7.34 2.85
CA ASP A 132 4.98 -6.95 1.43
C ASP A 132 6.31 -6.22 1.15
N ILE A 133 6.91 -5.56 2.14
CA ILE A 133 8.19 -4.86 1.97
C ILE A 133 9.33 -5.85 1.80
N ASP A 134 9.38 -6.92 2.62
CA ASP A 134 10.44 -7.93 2.52
C ASP A 134 10.39 -8.69 1.19
N GLU A 135 9.19 -9.03 0.70
CA GLU A 135 9.02 -9.60 -0.65
C GLU A 135 9.51 -8.64 -1.74
N LYS A 136 9.18 -7.35 -1.64
CA LYS A 136 9.64 -6.35 -2.61
C LYS A 136 11.15 -6.15 -2.58
N ILE A 137 11.77 -6.20 -1.40
CA ILE A 137 13.23 -6.16 -1.24
C ILE A 137 13.86 -7.36 -1.94
N GLN A 138 13.29 -8.56 -1.77
CA GLN A 138 13.81 -9.77 -2.41
C GLN A 138 13.66 -9.68 -3.94
N LYS A 139 12.48 -9.32 -4.45
CA LYS A 139 12.26 -9.08 -5.89
C LYS A 139 13.24 -8.04 -6.47
N LEU A 140 13.55 -6.99 -5.72
CA LEU A 140 14.51 -5.96 -6.13
C LEU A 140 15.94 -6.51 -6.20
N LYS A 141 16.35 -7.37 -5.27
CA LYS A 141 17.65 -8.06 -5.32
C LYS A 141 17.74 -8.98 -6.54
N ASP A 142 16.69 -9.74 -6.82
CA ASP A 142 16.65 -10.67 -7.96
C ASP A 142 16.76 -9.90 -9.28
N LEU A 143 15.96 -8.84 -9.46
CA LEU A 143 16.02 -7.95 -10.63
C LEU A 143 17.39 -7.29 -10.81
N LYS A 144 18.06 -6.89 -9.71
CA LYS A 144 19.44 -6.36 -9.79
C LYS A 144 20.43 -7.42 -10.27
N SER A 145 20.26 -8.68 -9.84
CA SER A 145 21.11 -9.78 -10.29
C SER A 145 20.90 -10.09 -11.78
N GLU A 146 19.64 -10.08 -12.24
CA GLU A 146 19.29 -10.28 -13.64
C GLU A 146 19.83 -9.15 -14.51
N LEU A 147 19.71 -7.90 -14.07
CA LEU A 147 20.26 -6.74 -14.76
C LEU A 147 21.78 -6.89 -14.94
N LYS A 148 22.49 -7.32 -13.90
CA LYS A 148 23.94 -7.56 -13.98
C LYS A 148 24.27 -8.65 -15.01
N SER A 149 23.54 -9.77 -14.98
CA SER A 149 23.71 -10.86 -15.95
C SER A 149 23.45 -10.40 -17.39
N CYS A 150 22.40 -9.60 -17.61
CA CYS A 150 22.07 -9.04 -18.91
C CYS A 150 23.14 -8.05 -19.41
N LEU A 151 23.70 -7.22 -18.54
CA LEU A 151 24.80 -6.31 -18.89
C LEU A 151 26.05 -7.08 -19.31
N GLU A 152 26.45 -8.11 -18.56
CA GLU A 152 27.58 -8.96 -18.91
C GLU A 152 27.37 -9.70 -20.25
N LYS A 153 26.15 -10.21 -20.49
CA LYS A 153 25.79 -10.82 -21.79
C LYS A 153 25.85 -9.81 -22.93
N ARG A 154 25.34 -8.59 -22.72
CA ARG A 154 25.37 -7.52 -23.72
C ARG A 154 26.80 -7.15 -24.08
N GLU A 155 27.69 -7.02 -23.09
CA GLU A 155 29.10 -6.71 -23.31
C GLU A 155 29.78 -7.81 -24.14
N LYS A 156 29.60 -9.08 -23.78
CA LYS A 156 30.13 -10.22 -24.54
C LYS A 156 29.64 -10.24 -25.98
N LEU A 157 28.34 -10.04 -26.20
CA LEU A 157 27.74 -9.98 -27.54
C LEU A 157 28.24 -8.78 -28.35
N SER A 158 28.46 -7.63 -27.70
CA SER A 158 29.02 -6.44 -28.36
C SER A 158 30.43 -6.68 -28.86
N ILE A 159 31.29 -7.32 -28.05
CA ILE A 159 32.66 -7.67 -28.44
C ILE A 159 32.63 -8.67 -29.61
N GLN A 160 31.79 -9.71 -29.53
CA GLN A 160 31.64 -10.67 -30.62
C GLN A 160 31.16 -10.02 -31.91
N LYS A 161 30.20 -9.10 -31.82
CA LYS A 161 29.72 -8.34 -32.98
C LYS A 161 30.85 -7.55 -33.62
N GLN A 162 31.64 -6.81 -32.84
CA GLN A 162 32.78 -6.04 -33.36
C GLN A 162 33.82 -6.93 -34.05
N LEU A 163 34.11 -8.11 -33.47
CA LEU A 163 35.00 -9.09 -34.08
C LEU A 163 34.49 -9.56 -35.44
N TYR A 164 33.21 -9.93 -35.51
CA TYR A 164 32.59 -10.39 -36.76
C TYR A 164 32.49 -9.28 -37.80
N GLU A 165 32.17 -8.05 -37.41
CA GLU A 165 32.17 -6.88 -38.31
C GLU A 165 33.56 -6.63 -38.89
N THR A 166 34.60 -6.71 -38.05
CA THR A 166 35.99 -6.57 -38.49
C THR A 166 36.37 -7.68 -39.48
N ALA A 167 36.06 -8.94 -39.15
CA ALA A 167 36.32 -10.07 -40.02
C ALA A 167 35.57 -9.94 -41.36
N TYR A 168 34.31 -9.49 -41.33
CA TYR A 168 33.51 -9.26 -42.53
C TYR A 168 34.13 -8.19 -43.44
N VAL A 169 34.57 -7.05 -42.88
CA VAL A 169 35.24 -6.00 -43.66
C VAL A 169 36.56 -6.49 -44.26
N LEU A 170 37.34 -7.28 -43.52
CA LEU A 170 38.59 -7.85 -44.00
C LEU A 170 38.38 -8.86 -45.13
N LEU A 171 37.36 -9.72 -45.03
CA LEU A 171 37.10 -10.81 -45.98
C LEU A 171 36.27 -10.39 -47.20
N LYS A 172 35.60 -9.23 -47.16
CA LYS A 172 34.86 -8.70 -48.31
C LYS A 172 35.79 -8.48 -49.51
N ASP A 173 35.26 -8.51 -50.72
CA ASP A 173 36.06 -8.30 -51.93
C ASP A 173 36.76 -6.93 -51.98
N THR A 174 36.31 -5.92 -51.22
CA THR A 174 37.04 -4.65 -51.05
C THR A 174 38.23 -4.72 -50.07
N GLY A 175 38.34 -5.81 -49.32
CA GLY A 175 39.29 -6.00 -48.23
C GLY A 175 40.60 -6.67 -48.65
N ILE A 176 41.05 -7.65 -47.87
CA ILE A 176 42.39 -8.23 -47.99
C ILE A 176 42.62 -8.93 -49.33
N LYS A 177 41.57 -9.52 -49.93
CA LYS A 177 41.65 -10.25 -51.20
C LYS A 177 42.07 -9.34 -52.35
N THR A 178 41.43 -8.17 -52.51
CA THR A 178 41.81 -7.18 -53.53
C THR A 178 43.20 -6.60 -53.27
N ARG A 179 43.57 -6.37 -52.01
CA ARG A 179 44.92 -5.89 -51.66
C ARG A 179 46.01 -6.91 -52.02
N ILE A 180 45.77 -8.20 -51.75
CA ILE A 180 46.65 -9.29 -52.14
C ILE A 180 46.75 -9.37 -53.67
N ILE A 181 45.62 -9.37 -54.39
CA ILE A 181 45.60 -9.43 -55.86
C ILE A 181 46.40 -8.27 -56.46
N LYS A 182 46.19 -7.03 -55.99
CA LYS A 182 46.95 -5.84 -56.42
C LYS A 182 48.46 -5.93 -56.18
N GLN A 183 48.88 -6.60 -55.11
CA GLN A 183 50.31 -6.76 -54.80
C GLN A 183 50.97 -7.83 -55.68
N TYR A 184 50.27 -8.93 -55.97
CA TYR A 184 50.82 -10.04 -56.76
C TYR A 184 50.71 -9.84 -58.27
N LEU A 185 49.70 -9.12 -58.77
CA LEU A 185 49.49 -8.90 -60.21
C LEU A 185 50.70 -8.30 -60.94
N PRO A 186 51.36 -7.24 -60.45
CA PRO A 186 52.55 -6.70 -61.11
C PRO A 186 53.70 -7.71 -61.18
N ILE A 187 53.85 -8.54 -60.13
CA ILE A 187 54.87 -9.59 -60.06
C ILE A 187 54.54 -10.71 -61.05
N MET A 188 53.27 -11.13 -61.12
CA MET A 188 52.77 -12.10 -62.10
C MET A 188 53.06 -11.62 -63.52
N ASN A 189 52.63 -10.41 -63.88
CA ASN A 189 52.83 -9.85 -65.21
C ASN A 189 54.32 -9.77 -65.58
N LYS A 190 55.19 -9.40 -64.64
CA LYS A 190 56.64 -9.37 -64.87
C LYS A 190 57.22 -10.77 -65.12
N LEU A 191 56.78 -11.77 -64.38
CA LEU A 191 57.24 -13.16 -64.53
C LEU A 191 56.72 -13.80 -65.82
N ILE A 192 55.44 -13.59 -66.17
CA ILE A 192 54.85 -14.13 -67.40
C ILE A 192 55.62 -13.60 -68.62
N ASN A 193 55.81 -12.29 -68.71
CA ASN A 193 56.58 -11.70 -69.82
C ASN A 193 58.03 -12.19 -69.85
N LYS A 194 58.67 -12.41 -68.69
CA LYS A 194 60.01 -12.99 -68.61
C LYS A 194 60.05 -14.41 -69.18
N TYR A 195 59.08 -15.26 -68.83
CA TYR A 195 59.00 -16.64 -69.34
C TYR A 195 58.66 -16.68 -70.83
N LEU A 196 57.73 -15.85 -71.30
CA LEU A 196 57.41 -15.75 -72.74
C LEU A 196 58.65 -15.32 -73.55
N ALA A 197 59.40 -14.33 -73.06
CA ALA A 197 60.66 -13.91 -73.69
C ALA A 197 61.71 -15.03 -73.70
N SER A 198 61.78 -15.86 -72.65
CA SER A 198 62.71 -17.00 -72.60
C SER A 198 62.35 -18.14 -73.55
N MET A 199 61.12 -18.15 -74.08
CA MET A 199 60.65 -19.11 -75.10
C MET A 199 60.59 -18.46 -76.49
N ASP A 200 61.34 -17.37 -76.70
CA ASP A 200 61.39 -16.57 -77.93
C ASP A 200 60.03 -16.04 -78.41
N PHE A 201 59.07 -15.87 -77.49
CA PHE A 201 57.75 -15.34 -77.79
C PHE A 201 57.61 -13.89 -77.29
N PHE A 202 57.79 -12.95 -78.20
CA PHE A 202 57.89 -11.51 -77.90
C PHE A 202 56.54 -10.80 -78.01
N VAL A 203 55.63 -11.13 -77.10
CA VAL A 203 54.36 -10.42 -76.88
C VAL A 203 54.33 -9.77 -75.51
N SER A 204 53.53 -8.71 -75.35
CA SER A 204 53.27 -8.10 -74.05
C SER A 204 51.99 -8.68 -73.46
N PHE A 205 52.13 -9.52 -72.44
CA PHE A 205 51.03 -10.10 -71.68
C PHE A 205 50.74 -9.27 -70.43
N ASN A 206 49.46 -8.98 -70.16
CA ASN A 206 49.02 -8.29 -68.95
C ASN A 206 47.71 -8.89 -68.43
N LEU A 207 47.71 -9.28 -67.16
CA LEU A 207 46.57 -9.74 -66.40
C LEU A 207 46.01 -8.60 -65.53
N ASP A 208 44.69 -8.45 -65.49
CA ASP A 208 44.02 -7.45 -64.65
C ASP A 208 43.47 -8.00 -63.32
N GLU A 209 42.80 -7.14 -62.54
CA GLU A 209 42.22 -7.49 -61.22
C GLU A 209 41.11 -8.55 -61.28
N LYS A 210 40.53 -8.79 -62.45
CA LYS A 210 39.55 -9.85 -62.69
C LYS A 210 40.18 -11.13 -63.26
N PHE A 211 41.51 -11.14 -63.40
CA PHE A 211 42.26 -12.20 -64.09
C PHE A 211 41.91 -12.31 -65.59
N GLU A 212 41.50 -11.20 -66.23
CA GLU A 212 41.32 -11.15 -67.68
C GLU A 212 42.67 -10.83 -68.35
N GLU A 213 43.06 -11.62 -69.35
CA GLU A 213 44.30 -11.42 -70.09
C GLU A 213 44.18 -10.39 -71.22
N LYS A 214 45.23 -9.60 -71.42
CA LYS A 214 45.42 -8.70 -72.56
C LYS A 214 46.78 -8.97 -73.17
N ILE A 215 46.79 -9.39 -74.44
CA ILE A 215 48.01 -9.73 -75.17
C ILE A 215 48.20 -8.74 -76.31
N LYS A 216 49.33 -8.03 -76.29
CA LYS A 216 49.70 -7.06 -77.33
C LYS A 216 50.89 -7.56 -78.14
N SER A 217 50.73 -7.58 -79.45
CA SER A 217 51.83 -7.88 -80.38
C SER A 217 52.65 -6.63 -80.70
N ARG A 218 53.76 -6.81 -81.42
CA ARG A 218 54.66 -5.74 -81.88
C ARG A 218 53.96 -4.68 -82.75
N HIS A 219 52.84 -5.04 -83.39
CA HIS A 219 52.09 -4.18 -84.30
C HIS A 219 50.89 -3.44 -83.67
N ARG A 220 50.84 -3.35 -82.33
CA ARG A 220 49.81 -2.60 -81.56
C ARG A 220 48.39 -3.17 -81.58
N ASP A 221 48.16 -4.31 -82.23
CA ASP A 221 46.89 -5.02 -82.17
C ASP A 221 46.72 -5.75 -80.82
N GLU A 222 45.53 -5.63 -80.23
CA GLU A 222 45.11 -6.39 -79.06
C GLU A 222 44.51 -7.73 -79.51
N PHE A 223 45.13 -8.83 -79.09
CA PHE A 223 44.69 -10.17 -79.39
C PHE A 223 44.12 -10.84 -78.14
N THR A 224 43.06 -11.62 -78.35
CA THR A 224 42.59 -12.61 -77.37
C THR A 224 43.40 -13.90 -77.52
N TYR A 225 43.45 -14.72 -76.45
CA TYR A 225 44.13 -16.01 -76.46
C TYR A 225 43.74 -16.89 -77.66
N ASP A 226 42.46 -16.85 -78.07
CA ASP A 226 41.94 -17.64 -79.19
C ASP A 226 42.56 -17.30 -80.55
N SER A 227 43.14 -16.11 -80.69
CA SER A 227 43.73 -15.61 -81.94
C SER A 227 45.10 -16.22 -82.27
N PHE A 228 45.68 -16.99 -81.35
CA PHE A 228 47.03 -17.56 -81.48
C PHE A 228 47.02 -19.02 -81.98
N SER A 229 48.12 -19.44 -82.60
CA SER A 229 48.34 -20.84 -82.99
C SER A 229 48.48 -21.76 -81.78
N GLU A 230 48.28 -23.07 -81.94
CA GLU A 230 48.41 -24.03 -80.84
C GLU A 230 49.79 -23.99 -80.16
N GLY A 231 50.86 -23.80 -80.93
CA GLY A 231 52.21 -23.66 -80.39
C GLY A 231 52.41 -22.38 -79.57
N GLU A 232 51.76 -21.27 -79.96
CA GLU A 232 51.79 -20.01 -79.21
C GLU A 232 50.95 -20.10 -77.94
N LYS A 233 49.76 -20.71 -78.02
CA LYS A 233 48.91 -21.02 -76.87
C LYS A 233 49.66 -21.87 -75.84
N MET A 234 50.36 -22.91 -76.28
CA MET A 234 51.17 -23.76 -75.39
C MET A 234 52.28 -22.97 -74.67
N ARG A 235 52.93 -22.01 -75.35
CA ARG A 235 53.94 -21.14 -74.72
C ARG A 235 53.32 -20.21 -73.67
N ILE A 236 52.13 -19.67 -73.95
CA ILE A 236 51.36 -18.86 -72.98
C ILE A 236 51.01 -19.69 -71.75
N ASP A 237 50.48 -20.90 -71.94
CA ASP A 237 50.07 -21.78 -70.84
C ASP A 237 51.27 -22.18 -69.96
N LEU A 238 52.41 -22.54 -70.57
CA LEU A 238 53.63 -22.86 -69.82
C LEU A 238 54.16 -21.66 -69.03
N ALA A 239 54.14 -20.45 -69.60
CA ALA A 239 54.56 -19.24 -68.91
C ALA A 239 53.65 -18.91 -67.71
N LEU A 240 52.34 -19.11 -67.85
CA LEU A 240 51.39 -19.00 -66.74
C LEU A 240 51.69 -20.04 -65.65
N LEU A 241 51.84 -21.31 -66.02
CA LEU A 241 52.15 -22.38 -65.07
C LEU A 241 53.46 -22.14 -64.30
N PHE A 242 54.52 -21.72 -64.99
CA PHE A 242 55.80 -21.41 -64.34
C PHE A 242 55.70 -20.19 -63.42
N THR A 243 54.91 -19.19 -63.79
CA THR A 243 54.64 -18.03 -62.94
C THR A 243 53.89 -18.44 -61.67
N TRP A 244 52.81 -19.20 -61.82
CA TRP A 244 52.03 -19.74 -60.69
C TRP A 244 52.89 -20.60 -59.76
N ARG A 245 53.72 -21.49 -60.31
CA ARG A 245 54.65 -22.32 -59.53
C ARG A 245 55.66 -21.47 -58.76
N THR A 246 56.19 -20.43 -59.38
CA THR A 246 57.20 -19.54 -58.78
C THR A 246 56.60 -18.73 -57.62
N ILE A 247 55.39 -18.22 -57.80
CA ILE A 247 54.66 -17.51 -56.76
C ILE A 247 54.28 -18.44 -55.61
N ALA A 248 53.81 -19.66 -55.91
CA ALA A 248 53.55 -20.67 -54.90
C ALA A 248 54.81 -21.00 -54.08
N LYS A 249 55.98 -21.11 -54.73
CA LYS A 249 57.27 -21.31 -54.05
C LYS A 249 57.64 -20.12 -53.17
N MET A 250 57.49 -18.88 -53.67
CA MET A 250 57.75 -17.66 -52.89
C MET A 250 56.86 -17.57 -51.65
N LYS A 251 55.57 -17.90 -51.77
CA LYS A 251 54.65 -17.89 -50.62
C LYS A 251 55.05 -18.94 -49.56
N ASN A 252 55.42 -20.14 -50.00
CA ASN A 252 55.77 -21.23 -49.08
C ASN A 252 57.18 -21.08 -48.47
N SER A 253 58.05 -20.25 -49.03
CA SER A 253 59.40 -19.98 -48.51
C SER A 253 59.48 -18.82 -47.51
N VAL A 254 58.36 -18.15 -47.22
CA VAL A 254 58.27 -17.01 -46.28
C VAL A 254 57.63 -17.44 -44.94
N ASN A 255 57.60 -18.76 -44.67
CA ASN A 255 57.33 -19.31 -43.35
C ASN A 255 58.63 -19.61 -42.62
#